data_AF-A0A8C0MJ34-F1
#
_entry.id   AF-A0A8C0MJ34-F1
#
_cell.length_a   1.000
_cell.length_b   1.000
_cell.length_c   1.000
_cell.angle_alpha   90.00
_cell.angle_beta   90.00
_cell.angle_gamma   90.00
#
_symmetry.space_group_name_H-M   'P 1'
#
loop_
_entity.id
_entity.type
_entity.pdbx_description
1 polymer ?
#
loop_
_entity_poly.entity_id
_entity_poly.type
_entity_poly.pdbx_seq_one_letter_code
_entity_poly.pdbx_strand_id
1 'polypeptide(L)'
;MWPASSTWPACGCTTCTGTPGGPLWMVRTTSVASWPRWAASLVCRSSAWAPLSSRVGWTSCSALAGPWANICAGRSSNEIRTCDSHGCGQYTAQRNHRLHQGVDVLCSDGSTVYAPFTGMIVGQEKPYKNKNAINNGVRISGRGFCIKMFYIKPVKYKGSIKKGEKLGTLLPLQKVYPGIQSHIHIENCDLSDPTMYL
;
A
#
# COMPACT_ATOMS: atom_id res chain seq x y z
N MET A 1 -12.78 22.91 -32.25
CA MET A 1 -11.65 22.34 -31.48
C MET A 1 -12.20 21.67 -30.23
N TRP A 2 -12.27 20.34 -30.24
CA TRP A 2 -12.05 19.50 -29.05
C TRP A 2 -10.57 19.05 -29.09
N PRO A 3 -9.95 18.41 -28.06
CA PRO A 3 -10.50 17.81 -26.82
C PRO A 3 -9.70 18.33 -25.57
N ALA A 4 -9.75 17.82 -24.33
CA ALA A 4 -10.04 16.48 -23.83
C ALA A 4 -10.45 16.46 -22.34
N SER A 5 -11.28 15.47 -22.08
CA SER A 5 -11.71 14.87 -20.82
C SER A 5 -10.58 14.24 -19.99
N SER A 6 -10.74 14.22 -18.66
CA SER A 6 -10.22 13.15 -17.80
C SER A 6 -11.03 13.00 -16.51
N THR A 7 -12.29 12.57 -16.63
CA THR A 7 -13.03 12.00 -15.49
C THR A 7 -12.87 10.49 -15.50
N TRP A 8 -12.18 9.99 -14.48
CA TRP A 8 -11.92 8.59 -14.17
C TRP A 8 -13.21 7.75 -14.09
N PRO A 9 -13.20 6.47 -14.50
CA PRO A 9 -14.28 5.56 -14.13
C PRO A 9 -14.06 5.11 -12.67
N ALA A 10 -15.01 5.46 -11.80
CA ALA A 10 -15.14 4.84 -10.49
C ALA A 10 -15.65 3.41 -10.66
N CYS A 11 -14.85 2.41 -10.27
CA CYS A 11 -15.32 1.04 -10.10
C CYS A 11 -16.32 0.99 -8.93
N GLY A 12 -17.61 0.94 -9.22
CA GLY A 12 -18.65 0.68 -8.22
C GLY A 12 -18.66 -0.79 -7.83
N CYS A 13 -18.37 -1.12 -6.58
CA CYS A 13 -18.63 -2.45 -6.03
C CYS A 13 -20.11 -2.56 -5.65
N THR A 14 -20.86 -3.42 -6.32
CA THR A 14 -22.22 -3.78 -5.90
C THR A 14 -22.15 -4.83 -4.80
N THR A 15 -22.64 -4.50 -3.62
CA THR A 15 -22.84 -5.47 -2.53
C THR A 15 -23.98 -6.43 -2.87
N CYS A 16 -23.70 -7.73 -2.90
CA CYS A 16 -24.73 -8.77 -2.98
C CYS A 16 -25.22 -9.09 -1.56
N THR A 17 -26.47 -8.74 -1.24
CA THR A 17 -27.19 -9.30 -0.08
C THR A 17 -28.18 -10.32 -0.58
N GLY A 18 -27.94 -11.61 -0.29
CA GLY A 18 -28.90 -12.68 -0.53
C GLY A 18 -29.19 -13.43 0.77
N THR A 19 -30.45 -13.47 1.19
CA THR A 19 -30.95 -14.39 2.22
C THR A 19 -31.32 -15.74 1.58
N PRO A 20 -31.13 -16.90 2.25
CA PRO A 20 -31.36 -18.20 1.64
C PRO A 20 -32.85 -18.59 1.71
N GLY A 21 -33.41 -19.02 0.57
CA GLY A 21 -34.69 -19.73 0.50
C GLY A 21 -35.79 -19.01 -0.30
N GLY A 22 -35.84 -19.26 -1.61
CA GLY A 22 -36.98 -18.88 -2.47
C GLY A 22 -36.66 -19.04 -3.96
N PRO A 23 -37.59 -19.52 -4.80
CA PRO A 23 -37.36 -19.74 -6.23
C PRO A 23 -37.39 -18.42 -7.01
N LEU A 24 -36.49 -18.31 -8.00
CA LEU A 24 -36.39 -17.29 -9.06
C LEU A 24 -36.89 -15.88 -8.73
N TRP A 25 -35.95 -15.00 -8.38
CA TRP A 25 -36.14 -13.55 -8.58
C TRP A 25 -35.34 -13.09 -9.80
N MET A 26 -36.07 -12.53 -10.76
CA MET A 26 -35.58 -11.96 -12.00
C MET A 26 -34.49 -10.91 -11.74
N VAL A 27 -33.40 -10.97 -12.51
CA VAL A 27 -32.44 -9.86 -12.58
C VAL A 27 -32.93 -8.88 -13.64
N ARG A 28 -33.35 -7.68 -13.21
CA ARG A 28 -33.65 -6.57 -14.12
C ARG A 28 -32.41 -5.71 -14.28
N THR A 29 -31.65 -5.90 -15.36
CA THR A 29 -30.65 -4.91 -15.79
C THR A 29 -31.40 -3.76 -16.46
N THR A 30 -31.38 -2.57 -15.85
CA THR A 30 -31.77 -1.35 -16.54
C THR A 30 -30.50 -0.62 -16.93
N SER A 31 -30.08 -0.77 -18.19
CA SER A 31 -29.14 0.16 -18.79
C SER A 31 -29.92 1.40 -19.22
N VAL A 32 -29.65 2.54 -18.60
CA VAL A 32 -30.17 3.83 -19.07
C VAL A 32 -29.29 4.25 -20.25
N ALA A 33 -29.64 3.80 -21.46
CA ALA A 33 -29.07 4.33 -22.68
C ALA A 33 -29.85 5.59 -23.06
N SER A 34 -29.17 6.75 -23.07
CA SER A 34 -29.70 8.00 -23.62
C SER A 34 -29.77 7.92 -25.15
N TRP A 35 -30.96 8.19 -25.70
CA TRP A 35 -31.27 8.12 -27.13
C TRP A 35 -30.90 9.42 -27.88
N PRO A 36 -30.66 9.32 -29.19
CA PRO A 36 -31.47 10.10 -30.13
C PRO A 36 -32.43 9.20 -30.92
N ARG A 37 -33.61 9.73 -31.25
CA ARG A 37 -34.65 9.09 -32.06
C ARG A 37 -34.15 8.89 -33.50
N TRP A 38 -34.83 8.01 -34.22
CA TRP A 38 -34.73 7.71 -35.66
C TRP A 38 -33.74 6.60 -36.04
N ALA A 39 -34.18 5.34 -35.95
CA ALA A 39 -34.00 4.33 -37.02
C ALA A 39 -34.67 3.01 -36.62
N ALA A 40 -35.22 2.34 -37.64
CA ALA A 40 -36.07 1.18 -37.57
C ALA A 40 -35.33 -0.12 -37.20
N SER A 41 -36.11 -1.05 -36.65
CA SER A 41 -35.97 -2.51 -36.70
C SER A 41 -34.55 -3.11 -36.64
N LEU A 42 -34.21 -3.66 -35.47
CA LEU A 42 -33.33 -4.84 -35.41
C LEU A 42 -33.98 -5.91 -34.53
N VAL A 43 -34.29 -7.00 -35.19
CA VAL A 43 -34.72 -8.27 -34.60
C VAL A 43 -33.54 -8.84 -33.82
N CYS A 44 -33.62 -8.90 -32.49
CA CYS A 44 -32.72 -9.76 -31.71
C CYS A 44 -33.14 -11.21 -31.92
N ARG A 45 -32.45 -11.93 -32.82
CA ARG A 45 -32.48 -13.39 -32.84
C ARG A 45 -31.73 -13.92 -31.62
N SER A 46 -32.47 -14.56 -30.73
CA SER A 46 -31.97 -15.42 -29.67
C SER A 46 -31.44 -16.73 -30.25
N SER A 47 -30.19 -17.10 -29.97
CA SER A 47 -29.72 -18.48 -30.09
C SER A 47 -28.38 -18.67 -29.36
N ALA A 48 -28.43 -19.27 -28.17
CA ALA A 48 -27.70 -20.50 -27.83
C ALA A 48 -27.78 -20.74 -26.32
N TRP A 49 -28.28 -21.91 -25.95
CA TRP A 49 -28.19 -22.44 -24.60
C TRP A 49 -26.79 -23.03 -24.44
N ALA A 50 -26.00 -22.55 -23.48
CA ALA A 50 -24.77 -23.19 -23.05
C ALA A 50 -25.00 -23.88 -21.70
N PRO A 51 -24.51 -25.11 -21.49
CA PRO A 51 -24.71 -25.81 -20.24
C PRO A 51 -24.00 -25.09 -19.09
N LEU A 52 -24.68 -24.98 -17.94
CA LEU A 52 -24.11 -24.52 -16.68
C LEU A 52 -23.00 -25.50 -16.24
N SER A 53 -21.74 -25.15 -16.48
CA SER A 53 -20.63 -25.75 -15.76
C SER A 53 -20.67 -25.22 -14.33
N SER A 54 -20.92 -26.13 -13.38
CA SER A 54 -21.04 -25.90 -11.95
C SER A 54 -19.70 -25.57 -11.28
N ARG A 55 -18.98 -24.55 -11.78
CA ARG A 55 -17.92 -23.92 -11.01
C ARG A 55 -18.43 -22.59 -10.49
N VAL A 56 -18.96 -22.63 -9.28
CA VAL A 56 -18.99 -21.44 -8.40
C VAL A 56 -17.53 -21.13 -8.08
N GLY A 57 -16.83 -20.52 -9.04
CA GLY A 57 -15.53 -19.94 -8.85
C GLY A 57 -15.74 -18.67 -8.06
N TRP A 58 -15.54 -18.74 -6.74
CA TRP A 58 -15.29 -17.56 -5.93
C TRP A 58 -14.00 -16.93 -6.47
N THR A 59 -14.13 -16.05 -7.45
CA THR A 59 -13.04 -15.17 -7.85
C THR A 59 -12.90 -14.14 -6.72
N SER A 60 -12.16 -14.53 -5.68
CA SER A 60 -11.61 -13.56 -4.74
C SER A 60 -10.83 -12.54 -5.56
N CYS A 61 -11.40 -11.35 -5.72
CA CYS A 61 -10.66 -10.20 -6.18
C CYS A 61 -9.71 -9.82 -5.04
N SER A 62 -8.58 -10.53 -4.95
CA SER A 62 -7.43 -10.06 -4.21
C SER A 62 -6.97 -8.81 -4.93
N ALA A 63 -7.56 -7.66 -4.59
CA ALA A 63 -7.05 -6.38 -5.01
C ALA A 63 -5.62 -6.33 -4.49
N LEU A 64 -4.65 -6.58 -5.39
CA LEU A 64 -3.25 -6.37 -5.09
C LEU A 64 -3.16 -4.95 -4.56
N ALA A 65 -2.83 -4.82 -3.28
CA ALA A 65 -2.69 -3.52 -2.68
C ALA A 65 -1.61 -2.80 -3.50
N GLY A 66 -2.00 -1.71 -4.17
CA GLY A 66 -1.09 -0.94 -5.02
C GLY A 66 0.15 -0.47 -4.25
N PRO A 67 1.17 0.04 -4.94
CA PRO A 67 2.47 0.40 -4.34
C PRO A 67 2.28 1.34 -3.15
N TRP A 68 3.19 1.28 -2.19
CA TRP A 68 3.16 2.16 -1.03
C TRP A 68 3.21 3.64 -1.43
N ALA A 69 2.76 4.51 -0.52
CA ALA A 69 2.93 5.95 -0.71
C ALA A 69 4.41 6.33 -0.63
N ASN A 70 4.76 7.48 -1.21
CA ASN A 70 6.05 8.09 -0.95
C ASN A 70 6.19 8.39 0.54
N ILE A 71 7.23 7.83 1.15
CA ILE A 71 7.36 7.78 2.60
C ILE A 71 8.01 9.06 3.13
N CYS A 72 8.96 9.63 2.40
CA CYS A 72 9.69 10.82 2.85
C CYS A 72 9.17 12.09 2.19
N ALA A 73 8.92 13.13 2.99
CA ALA A 73 8.65 14.46 2.46
C ALA A 73 9.84 15.00 1.65
N GLY A 74 9.53 15.64 0.52
CA GLY A 74 10.54 16.19 -0.40
C GLY A 74 11.10 15.18 -1.40
N ARG A 75 10.60 13.94 -1.43
CA ARG A 75 10.97 12.93 -2.43
C ARG A 75 9.77 12.54 -3.31
N SER A 76 10.03 12.32 -4.59
CA SER A 76 9.04 11.90 -5.58
C SER A 76 8.83 10.39 -5.65
N SER A 77 9.73 9.60 -5.05
CA SER A 77 9.67 8.14 -4.99
C SER A 77 10.41 7.61 -3.75
N ASN A 78 10.21 6.33 -3.43
CA ASN A 78 10.92 5.63 -2.37
C ASN A 78 12.27 5.09 -2.86
N GLU A 79 13.26 5.97 -2.97
CA GLU A 79 14.62 5.59 -3.36
C GLU A 79 15.32 4.81 -2.25
N ILE A 80 15.97 3.71 -2.62
CA ILE A 80 16.73 2.87 -1.69
C ILE A 80 18.12 3.45 -1.52
N ARG A 81 18.58 3.54 -0.26
CA ARG A 81 19.95 3.90 0.10
C ARG A 81 20.94 2.98 -0.60
N THR A 82 21.94 3.57 -1.24
CA THR A 82 23.03 2.83 -1.88
C THR A 82 24.07 2.45 -0.83
N CYS A 83 25.36 2.45 -1.16
CA CYS A 83 26.43 2.16 -0.21
C CYS A 83 27.09 3.45 0.27
N ASP A 84 27.41 3.49 1.56
CA ASP A 84 28.29 4.48 2.17
C ASP A 84 29.26 3.77 3.13
N SER A 85 30.04 4.53 3.90
CA SER A 85 31.02 3.97 4.84
C SER A 85 30.41 3.10 5.95
N HIS A 86 29.10 3.17 6.15
CA HIS A 86 28.35 2.37 7.15
C HIS A 86 27.66 1.15 6.52
N GLY A 87 27.89 0.87 5.24
CA GLY A 87 27.32 -0.26 4.50
C GLY A 87 26.25 0.17 3.49
N CYS A 88 25.47 -0.81 3.02
CA CYS A 88 24.50 -0.62 1.93
C CYS A 88 23.04 -0.82 2.38
N GLY A 89 22.10 -0.10 1.77
CA GLY A 89 20.70 -0.04 2.22
C GLY A 89 19.74 -1.10 1.68
N GLN A 90 20.17 -1.96 0.77
CA GLN A 90 19.31 -2.96 0.14
C GLN A 90 18.96 -4.10 1.10
N TYR A 91 17.84 -4.78 0.84
CA TYR A 91 17.50 -6.03 1.52
C TYR A 91 18.61 -7.07 1.31
N THR A 92 18.90 -7.86 2.34
CA THR A 92 20.04 -8.80 2.43
C THR A 92 21.45 -8.22 2.28
N ALA A 93 21.63 -6.89 2.28
CA ALA A 93 22.97 -6.30 2.28
C ALA A 93 23.81 -6.82 3.47
N GLN A 94 25.09 -7.10 3.23
CA GLN A 94 25.98 -7.65 4.24
C GLN A 94 26.10 -6.71 5.46
N ARG A 95 26.02 -7.27 6.66
CA ARG A 95 26.22 -6.58 7.95
C ARG A 95 27.09 -7.45 8.86
N ASN A 96 28.42 -7.39 8.69
CA ASN A 96 29.36 -8.28 9.40
C ASN A 96 28.91 -9.76 9.32
N HIS A 97 28.39 -10.30 10.42
CA HIS A 97 27.90 -11.68 10.55
C HIS A 97 26.38 -11.86 10.30
N ARG A 98 25.67 -10.83 9.85
CA ARG A 98 24.22 -10.86 9.62
C ARG A 98 23.88 -10.23 8.28
N LEU A 99 22.66 -10.50 7.81
CA LEU A 99 22.08 -9.87 6.65
C LEU A 99 21.13 -8.75 7.08
N HIS A 100 21.05 -7.70 6.29
CA HIS A 100 20.07 -6.63 6.45
C HIS A 100 18.64 -7.17 6.25
N GLN A 101 17.79 -7.09 7.28
CA GLN A 101 16.44 -7.69 7.31
C GLN A 101 15.34 -6.76 6.76
N GLY A 102 15.74 -5.64 6.19
CA GLY A 102 14.83 -4.61 5.70
C GLY A 102 15.48 -3.81 4.60
N VAL A 103 14.84 -2.70 4.24
CA VAL A 103 15.33 -1.75 3.24
C VAL A 103 15.43 -0.37 3.87
N ASP A 104 16.52 0.32 3.55
CA ASP A 104 16.76 1.69 3.98
C ASP A 104 16.23 2.64 2.89
N VAL A 105 15.09 3.28 3.12
CA VAL A 105 14.49 4.26 2.19
C VAL A 105 15.05 5.64 2.50
N LEU A 106 15.64 6.30 1.51
CA LEU A 106 16.30 7.60 1.70
C LEU A 106 15.34 8.64 2.25
N CYS A 107 15.77 9.35 3.28
CA CYS A 107 15.02 10.44 3.89
C CYS A 107 15.94 11.34 4.70
N SER A 108 15.84 12.66 4.53
CA SER A 108 16.70 13.60 5.26
C SER A 108 16.31 13.70 6.74
N ASP A 109 17.31 13.92 7.60
CA ASP A 109 17.10 14.15 9.04
C ASP A 109 16.07 15.27 9.26
N GLY A 110 15.11 15.04 10.16
CA GLY A 110 14.05 16.02 10.46
C GLY A 110 12.93 16.10 9.41
N SER A 111 13.02 15.38 8.29
CA SER A 111 11.93 15.33 7.31
C SER A 111 10.66 14.71 7.89
N THR A 112 9.51 15.18 7.40
CA THR A 112 8.23 14.54 7.69
C THR A 112 8.17 13.17 7.02
N VAL A 113 7.68 12.18 7.77
CA VAL A 113 7.49 10.82 7.31
C VAL A 113 6.00 10.53 7.20
N TYR A 114 5.59 9.94 6.08
CA TYR A 114 4.21 9.56 5.77
C TYR A 114 4.00 8.06 5.91
N ALA A 115 2.76 7.67 6.18
CA ALA A 115 2.38 6.26 6.26
C ALA A 115 2.32 5.62 4.86
N PRO A 116 3.02 4.49 4.64
CA PRO A 116 3.08 3.86 3.31
C PRO A 116 1.73 3.29 2.86
N PHE A 117 0.88 2.87 3.80
CA PHE A 117 -0.44 2.31 3.53
C PHE A 117 -1.44 2.64 4.65
N THR A 118 -2.73 2.46 4.35
CA THR A 118 -3.81 2.63 5.34
C THR A 118 -3.86 1.42 6.26
N GLY A 119 -3.88 1.64 7.57
CA GLY A 119 -3.92 0.57 8.55
C GLY A 119 -4.01 1.07 9.99
N MET A 120 -3.40 0.30 10.89
CA MET A 120 -3.34 0.56 12.32
C MET A 120 -1.89 0.61 12.77
N ILE A 121 -1.52 1.67 13.50
CA ILE A 121 -0.31 1.69 14.31
C ILE A 121 -0.57 0.78 15.51
N VAL A 122 0.16 -0.33 15.57
CA VAL A 122 -0.03 -1.40 16.57
C VAL A 122 0.66 -1.02 17.89
N GLY A 123 1.83 -0.40 17.80
CA GLY A 123 2.63 -0.06 18.96
C GLY A 123 3.96 0.58 18.60
N GLN A 124 4.68 1.00 19.64
CA GLN A 124 6.07 1.40 19.53
C GLN A 124 6.94 0.18 19.25
N GLU A 125 7.88 0.32 18.31
CA GLU A 125 8.90 -0.68 18.03
C GLU A 125 10.27 0.03 18.08
N LYS A 126 11.29 -0.62 18.66
CA LYS A 126 12.62 -0.02 18.84
C LYS A 126 13.67 -0.85 18.12
N PRO A 127 14.51 -0.25 17.25
CA PRO A 127 15.55 -0.98 16.53
C PRO A 127 16.65 -1.51 17.46
N TYR A 128 16.88 -0.87 18.62
CA TYR A 128 17.97 -1.21 19.51
C TYR A 128 17.49 -1.49 20.93
N LYS A 129 18.18 -2.40 21.63
CA LYS A 129 17.98 -2.63 23.07
C LYS A 129 18.47 -1.44 23.91
N ASN A 130 19.59 -0.84 23.50
CA ASN A 130 20.19 0.31 24.19
C ASN A 130 19.60 1.63 23.67
N LYS A 131 19.44 2.62 24.56
CA LYS A 131 18.92 3.94 24.18
C LYS A 131 19.96 4.72 23.38
N ASN A 132 19.56 5.30 22.25
CA ASN A 132 20.32 6.28 21.49
C ASN A 132 19.37 7.32 20.86
N ALA A 133 19.91 8.33 20.18
CA ALA A 133 19.13 9.44 19.63
C ALA A 133 18.11 9.04 18.55
N ILE A 134 18.27 7.87 17.92
CA ILE A 134 17.41 7.37 16.85
C ILE A 134 16.60 6.13 17.27
N ASN A 135 16.64 5.71 18.55
CA ASN A 135 16.05 4.45 19.01
C ASN A 135 14.54 4.54 19.23
N ASN A 136 13.80 4.73 18.14
CA ASN A 136 12.36 4.81 18.14
C ASN A 136 11.78 4.37 16.79
N GLY A 137 10.49 4.07 16.78
CA GLY A 137 9.79 3.54 15.62
C GLY A 137 8.41 3.04 15.96
N VAL A 138 7.76 2.47 14.96
CA VAL A 138 6.39 1.94 15.07
C VAL A 138 6.22 0.68 14.27
N ARG A 139 5.28 -0.16 14.72
CA ARG A 139 4.72 -1.25 13.93
C ARG A 139 3.39 -0.82 13.34
N ILE A 140 3.20 -1.04 12.04
CA ILE A 140 1.97 -0.72 11.32
C ILE A 140 1.46 -1.99 10.65
N SER A 141 0.16 -2.28 10.80
CA SER A 141 -0.49 -3.42 10.15
C SER A 141 -1.79 -3.00 9.47
N GLY A 142 -2.07 -3.50 8.28
CA GLY A 142 -3.31 -3.23 7.56
C GLY A 142 -3.19 -3.54 6.08
N ARG A 143 -4.33 -3.78 5.42
CA ARG A 143 -4.38 -4.04 3.96
C ARG A 143 -3.49 -5.19 3.49
N GLY A 144 -3.26 -6.20 4.34
CA GLY A 144 -2.38 -7.34 4.05
C GLY A 144 -0.89 -7.10 4.35
N PHE A 145 -0.51 -5.90 4.79
CA PHE A 145 0.86 -5.58 5.17
C PHE A 145 1.04 -5.58 6.69
N CYS A 146 2.24 -5.95 7.13
CA CYS A 146 2.73 -5.73 8.47
C CYS A 146 4.19 -5.30 8.37
N ILE A 147 4.49 -4.08 8.79
CA ILE A 147 5.83 -3.53 8.74
C ILE A 147 6.23 -2.92 10.08
N LYS A 148 7.54 -2.84 10.30
CA LYS A 148 8.13 -1.97 11.31
C LYS A 148 8.89 -0.87 10.59
N MET A 149 8.74 0.36 11.07
CA MET A 149 9.46 1.53 10.56
C MET A 149 10.27 2.13 11.70
N PHE A 150 11.59 2.22 11.52
CA PHE A 150 12.53 2.71 12.53
C PHE A 150 13.07 4.10 12.22
N TYR A 151 13.70 4.68 13.24
CA TYR A 151 14.31 6.01 13.26
C TYR A 151 13.31 7.14 13.10
N ILE A 152 12.07 6.92 13.53
CA ILE A 152 10.99 7.91 13.45
C ILE A 152 10.53 8.28 14.85
N LYS A 153 10.27 9.56 15.08
CA LYS A 153 9.44 10.04 16.18
C LYS A 153 7.99 10.11 15.67
N PRO A 154 7.13 9.12 15.96
CA PRO A 154 5.78 9.12 15.45
C PRO A 154 4.93 10.16 16.17
N VAL A 155 3.87 10.64 15.50
CA VAL A 155 2.88 11.53 16.11
C VAL A 155 2.06 10.84 17.20
N LYS A 156 1.88 9.52 17.07
CA LYS A 156 1.18 8.64 18.02
C LYS A 156 1.69 7.21 17.91
N TYR A 157 1.60 6.43 18.98
CA TYR A 157 2.07 5.03 19.01
C TYR A 157 0.97 3.98 18.82
N LYS A 158 -0.29 4.39 18.78
CA LYS A 158 -1.44 3.52 18.55
C LYS A 158 -2.53 4.24 17.78
N GLY A 159 -3.36 3.50 17.06
CA GLY A 159 -4.56 3.99 16.39
C GLY A 159 -4.50 3.93 14.87
N SER A 160 -5.59 4.32 14.20
CA SER A 160 -5.70 4.27 12.75
C SER A 160 -4.81 5.30 12.06
N ILE A 161 -4.34 4.96 10.86
CA ILE A 161 -3.53 5.84 10.01
C ILE A 161 -3.91 5.59 8.55
N LYS A 162 -4.03 6.66 7.75
CA LYS A 162 -4.32 6.56 6.31
C LYS A 162 -3.02 6.59 5.49
N LYS A 163 -3.03 5.95 4.33
CA LYS A 163 -1.97 6.06 3.32
C LYS A 163 -1.67 7.54 3.04
N GLY A 164 -0.40 7.93 3.11
CA GLY A 164 0.04 9.32 2.91
C GLY A 164 -0.22 10.26 4.10
N GLU A 165 -0.84 9.80 5.18
CA GLU A 165 -1.00 10.61 6.39
C GLU A 165 0.34 10.77 7.10
N LYS A 166 0.56 11.92 7.74
CA LYS A 166 1.76 12.18 8.55
C LYS A 166 1.88 11.14 9.67
N LEU A 167 2.92 10.31 9.56
CA LEU A 167 3.27 9.32 10.55
C LEU A 167 4.16 9.91 11.65
N GLY A 168 5.11 10.77 11.27
CA GLY A 168 6.09 11.31 12.20
C GLY A 168 7.17 12.16 11.55
N THR A 169 8.32 12.21 12.22
CA THR A 169 9.51 12.94 11.78
C THR A 169 10.73 12.03 11.90
N LEU A 170 11.63 12.09 10.91
CA LEU A 170 12.88 11.34 10.95
C LEU A 170 13.79 11.87 12.07
N LEU A 171 14.31 10.96 12.88
CA LEU A 171 15.27 11.24 13.94
C LEU A 171 16.66 11.59 13.36
N PRO A 172 17.55 12.22 14.14
CA PRO A 172 18.83 12.71 13.61
C PRO A 172 19.83 11.56 13.43
N LEU A 173 19.79 10.87 12.27
CA LEU A 173 20.72 9.79 11.95
C LEU A 173 22.16 10.29 11.88
N GLN A 174 22.41 11.51 11.37
CA GLN A 174 23.76 12.07 11.27
C GLN A 174 24.45 12.21 12.64
N LYS A 175 23.66 12.33 13.73
CA LYS A 175 24.20 12.39 15.09
C LYS A 175 24.73 11.04 15.58
N VAL A 176 24.18 9.93 15.07
CA VAL A 176 24.55 8.57 15.48
C VAL A 176 25.53 7.94 14.48
N TYR A 177 25.33 8.22 13.20
CA TYR A 177 26.15 7.75 12.08
C TYR A 177 26.52 8.91 11.16
N PRO A 178 27.53 9.72 11.51
CA PRO A 178 27.99 10.80 10.64
C PRO A 178 28.40 10.28 9.26
N GLY A 179 27.91 10.90 8.19
CA GLY A 179 28.23 10.53 6.81
C GLY A 179 27.39 9.39 6.24
N ILE A 180 26.43 8.86 7.00
CA ILE A 180 25.44 7.91 6.47
C ILE A 180 24.52 8.60 5.48
N GLN A 181 24.03 7.89 4.46
CA GLN A 181 22.88 8.39 3.71
C GLN A 181 21.65 8.29 4.62
N SER A 182 21.13 9.41 5.11
CA SER A 182 19.98 9.41 6.02
C SER A 182 18.77 8.68 5.40
N HIS A 183 18.11 7.85 6.19
CA HIS A 183 17.10 6.91 5.73
C HIS A 183 16.13 6.51 6.84
N ILE A 184 14.99 5.95 6.43
CA ILE A 184 14.06 5.19 7.25
C ILE A 184 14.34 3.72 7.00
N HIS A 185 14.60 2.95 8.06
CA HIS A 185 14.69 1.50 7.94
C HIS A 185 13.29 0.88 8.03
N ILE A 186 12.92 0.09 7.03
CA ILE A 186 11.64 -0.59 6.94
C ILE A 186 11.86 -2.09 6.80
N GLU A 187 11.26 -2.86 7.70
CA GLU A 187 11.26 -4.33 7.62
C GLU A 187 9.83 -4.85 7.65
N ASN A 188 9.54 -5.89 6.86
CA ASN A 188 8.30 -6.64 7.04
C ASN A 188 8.35 -7.36 8.39
N CYS A 189 7.20 -7.55 9.03
CA CYS A 189 7.13 -8.21 10.34
C CYS A 189 7.65 -9.66 10.32
N ASP A 190 7.55 -10.33 9.18
CA ASP A 190 8.03 -11.69 8.93
C ASP A 190 9.45 -11.73 8.32
N LEU A 191 10.11 -10.56 8.21
CA LEU A 191 11.44 -10.37 7.65
C LEU A 191 11.57 -10.69 6.15
N SER A 192 10.46 -10.83 5.43
CA SER A 192 10.48 -10.96 3.96
C SER A 192 10.91 -9.64 3.28
N ASP A 193 11.33 -9.73 2.02
CA ASP A 193 11.78 -8.56 1.23
C ASP A 193 10.63 -7.56 0.99
N PRO A 194 10.70 -6.31 1.49
CA PRO A 194 9.67 -5.31 1.25
C PRO A 194 9.84 -4.56 -0.09
N THR A 195 10.93 -4.79 -0.85
CA THR A 195 11.33 -3.96 -2.00
C THR A 195 10.25 -3.84 -3.07
N MET A 196 9.48 -4.90 -3.31
CA MET A 196 8.43 -4.93 -4.34
C MET A 196 7.25 -3.99 -4.06
N TYR A 197 7.13 -3.46 -2.83
CA TYR A 197 6.05 -2.56 -2.44
C TYR A 197 6.43 -1.09 -2.44
N LEU A 198 7.72 -0.76 -2.61
CA LEU A 198 8.25 0.61 -2.56
C LEU A 198 7.87 1.46 -3.77
#